data_AF-A0A348ZJA6-F1
#
_entry.id   AF-A0A348ZJA6-F1
#
_cell.length_a   1.000
_cell.length_b   1.000
_cell.length_c   1.000
_cell.angle_alpha   90.00
_cell.angle_beta   90.00
_cell.angle_gamma   90.00
#
_symmetry.space_group_name_H-M   'P 1'
#
loop_
_entity.id
_entity.type
_entity.pdbx_description
1 polymer ?
#
loop_
_entity_poly.entity_id
_entity_poly.type
_entity_poly.pdbx_seq_one_letter_code
_entity_poly.pdbx_strand_id
1 'polypeptide(L)'
;MVAFIDATNAAAEAELIESVNINSGTMNFAGVRAVADHMMPMFEAIGFDARWEDGAAFGRAGQLVAELRGEGSGPKILLIGHLDTVFEPSSPFQEFERLDADRGAGPGVTDMKGGNFIMIQALRALNEVGVLQDTDITVVITGDEELSGDPLSLSKKAITNAAEYA
;
A
#
# COMPACT_ATOMS: atom_id res chain seq x y z
N MET A 1 2.95 -12.39 -17.91
CA MET A 1 3.57 -11.60 -16.82
C MET A 1 4.35 -10.39 -17.33
N VAL A 2 5.54 -10.50 -17.94
CA VAL A 2 6.32 -9.32 -18.41
C VAL A 2 5.54 -8.45 -19.39
N ALA A 3 4.96 -9.05 -20.44
CA ALA A 3 4.15 -8.31 -21.41
C ALA A 3 2.91 -7.62 -20.79
N PHE A 4 2.35 -8.18 -19.70
CA PHE A 4 1.27 -7.54 -18.96
C PHE A 4 1.76 -6.29 -18.23
N ILE A 5 2.92 -6.40 -17.56
CA ILE A 5 3.55 -5.27 -16.87
C ILE A 5 3.85 -4.16 -17.88
N ASP A 6 4.53 -4.47 -19.00
CA ASP A 6 4.85 -3.48 -20.03
C ASP A 6 3.59 -2.78 -20.57
N ALA A 7 2.52 -3.54 -20.81
CA ALA A 7 1.27 -3.01 -21.34
C ALA A 7 0.48 -2.15 -20.33
N THR A 8 0.68 -2.36 -19.03
CA THR A 8 -0.10 -1.69 -17.97
C THR A 8 0.73 -0.72 -17.11
N ASN A 9 2.04 -0.60 -17.36
CA ASN A 9 2.94 0.24 -16.59
C ASN A 9 2.51 1.72 -16.56
N ALA A 10 2.06 2.26 -17.68
CA ALA A 10 1.59 3.64 -17.76
C ALA A 10 0.34 3.91 -16.88
N ALA A 11 -0.55 2.91 -16.75
CA ALA A 11 -1.71 3.02 -15.88
C ALA A 11 -1.30 2.93 -14.40
N ALA A 12 -0.43 1.99 -14.04
CA ALA A 12 0.10 1.86 -12.68
C ALA A 12 0.88 3.11 -12.24
N GLU A 13 1.62 3.74 -13.17
CA GLU A 13 2.31 5.00 -12.94
C GLU A 13 1.33 6.15 -12.69
N ALA A 14 0.24 6.24 -13.45
CA ALA A 14 -0.79 7.25 -13.22
C ALA A 14 -1.43 7.10 -11.82
N GLU A 15 -1.76 5.86 -11.42
CA GLU A 15 -2.31 5.58 -10.09
C GLU A 15 -1.31 5.94 -8.97
N LEU A 16 -0.01 5.68 -9.16
CA LEU A 16 1.04 6.12 -8.24
C LEU A 16 1.10 7.65 -8.15
N ILE A 17 1.07 8.36 -9.28
CA ILE A 17 1.11 9.83 -9.31
C ILE A 17 -0.10 10.42 -8.57
N GLU A 18 -1.29 9.87 -8.77
CA GLU A 18 -2.49 10.24 -8.01
C GLU A 18 -2.28 10.05 -6.51
N SER A 19 -1.71 8.91 -6.10
CA SER A 19 -1.36 8.66 -4.70
C SER A 19 -0.35 9.66 -4.16
N VAL A 20 0.72 9.96 -4.90
CA VAL A 20 1.78 10.90 -4.50
C VAL A 20 1.20 12.29 -4.23
N ASN A 21 0.26 12.74 -5.06
CA ASN A 21 -0.41 14.04 -4.92
C ASN A 21 -1.40 14.10 -3.74
N ILE A 22 -1.67 13.00 -3.04
CA ILE A 22 -2.39 12.99 -1.77
C ILE A 22 -1.36 13.15 -0.65
N ASN A 23 -1.32 14.30 0.03
CA ASN A 23 -0.49 14.47 1.21
C ASN A 23 -0.88 13.43 2.27
N SER A 24 0.06 12.60 2.70
CA SER A 24 -0.15 11.60 3.75
C SER A 24 0.89 11.71 4.84
N GLY A 25 1.25 12.93 5.26
CA GLY A 25 2.07 13.11 6.47
C GLY A 25 1.49 12.31 7.64
N THR A 26 2.30 11.66 8.48
CA THR A 26 1.81 10.71 9.50
C THR A 26 0.69 11.27 10.40
N MET A 27 0.72 12.58 10.68
CA MET A 27 -0.30 13.26 11.49
C MET A 27 -1.48 13.82 10.68
N ASN A 28 -1.44 13.74 9.35
CA ASN A 28 -2.56 14.03 8.46
C ASN A 28 -3.42 12.78 8.27
N PHE A 29 -4.23 12.45 9.29
CA PHE A 29 -5.00 11.21 9.30
C PHE A 29 -5.98 11.09 8.13
N ALA A 30 -6.58 12.20 7.71
CA ALA A 30 -7.45 12.23 6.54
C ALA A 30 -6.68 11.91 5.25
N GLY A 31 -5.46 12.41 5.12
CA GLY A 31 -4.56 12.13 4.00
C GLY A 31 -4.10 10.68 3.94
N VAL A 32 -3.64 10.13 5.08
CA VAL A 32 -3.28 8.71 5.19
C VAL A 32 -4.47 7.82 4.83
N ARG A 33 -5.66 8.16 5.33
CA ARG A 33 -6.89 7.46 4.97
C ARG A 33 -7.22 7.56 3.48
N ALA A 34 -7.07 8.73 2.87
CA ALA A 34 -7.34 8.93 1.46
C ALA A 34 -6.39 8.11 0.56
N VAL A 35 -5.11 7.93 0.95
CA VAL A 35 -4.21 7.01 0.25
C VAL A 35 -4.70 5.56 0.34
N ALA A 36 -5.20 5.12 1.48
CA ALA A 36 -5.80 3.80 1.61
C ALA A 36 -7.06 3.63 0.74
N ASP A 37 -7.96 4.62 0.76
CA ASP A 37 -9.19 4.61 -0.04
C ASP A 37 -8.89 4.59 -1.56
N HIS A 38 -7.77 5.18 -1.97
CA HIS A 38 -7.28 5.09 -3.35
C HIS A 38 -6.78 3.67 -3.69
N MET A 39 -6.08 3.02 -2.77
CA MET A 39 -5.45 1.71 -3.02
C MET A 39 -6.39 0.51 -2.84
N MET A 40 -7.34 0.54 -1.89
CA MET A 40 -8.22 -0.61 -1.60
C MET A 40 -8.94 -1.16 -2.85
N PRO A 41 -9.54 -0.32 -3.72
CA PRO A 41 -10.21 -0.81 -4.95
C PRO A 41 -9.28 -1.59 -5.88
N MET A 42 -7.97 -1.31 -5.87
CA MET A 42 -6.99 -1.99 -6.70
C MET A 42 -6.76 -3.43 -6.24
N PHE A 43 -6.77 -3.67 -4.93
CA PHE A 43 -6.72 -5.00 -4.32
C PHE A 43 -8.03 -5.76 -4.56
N GLU A 44 -9.17 -5.11 -4.34
CA GLU A 44 -10.51 -5.70 -4.57
C GLU A 44 -10.68 -6.17 -6.03
N ALA A 45 -10.19 -5.38 -6.99
CA ALA A 45 -10.25 -5.72 -8.41
C ALA A 45 -9.54 -7.02 -8.78
N ILE A 46 -8.62 -7.51 -7.94
CA ILE A 46 -7.92 -8.79 -8.12
C ILE A 46 -8.30 -9.82 -7.04
N GLY A 47 -9.46 -9.64 -6.40
CA GLY A 47 -10.09 -10.64 -5.55
C GLY A 47 -9.68 -10.63 -4.07
N PHE A 48 -8.90 -9.65 -3.62
CA PHE A 48 -8.59 -9.50 -2.20
C PHE A 48 -9.79 -8.90 -1.45
N ASP A 49 -9.99 -9.34 -0.21
CA ASP A 49 -10.82 -8.64 0.77
C ASP A 49 -10.00 -7.51 1.41
N ALA A 50 -10.20 -6.28 0.96
CA ALA A 50 -9.48 -5.11 1.45
C ALA A 50 -10.33 -4.30 2.43
N ARG A 51 -9.73 -3.91 3.55
CA ARG A 51 -10.41 -3.15 4.61
C ARG A 51 -9.49 -2.15 5.28
N TRP A 52 -10.12 -1.14 5.88
CA TRP A 52 -9.47 -0.21 6.80
C TRP A 52 -9.61 -0.70 8.24
N GLU A 53 -8.49 -0.74 8.96
CA GLU A 53 -8.48 -0.93 10.41
C GLU A 53 -8.14 0.39 11.09
N ASP A 54 -9.04 0.86 11.96
CA ASP A 54 -8.93 2.16 12.62
C ASP A 54 -7.76 2.21 13.62
N GLY A 55 -7.02 3.32 13.60
CA GLY A 55 -5.84 3.53 14.43
C GLY A 55 -6.04 4.35 15.69
N ALA A 56 -7.27 4.74 16.04
CA ALA A 56 -7.51 5.63 17.17
C ALA A 56 -7.02 5.05 18.50
N ALA A 57 -7.06 3.72 18.64
CA ALA A 57 -6.58 3.01 19.83
C ALA A 57 -5.05 3.12 20.06
N PHE A 58 -4.28 3.49 19.03
CA PHE A 58 -2.85 3.77 19.12
C PHE A 58 -2.51 5.20 18.63
N GLY A 59 -3.50 6.08 18.57
CA GLY A 59 -3.33 7.51 18.26
C GLY A 59 -2.89 7.80 16.82
N ARG A 60 -3.27 6.98 15.85
CA ARG A 60 -2.92 7.16 14.42
C ARG A 60 -4.14 7.01 13.52
N ALA A 61 -3.94 7.25 12.21
CA ALA A 61 -5.01 7.13 11.24
C ALA A 61 -5.59 5.71 11.22
N GLY A 62 -4.73 4.70 11.13
CA GLY A 62 -5.11 3.32 10.90
C GLY A 62 -4.22 2.68 9.85
N GLN A 63 -4.71 1.61 9.25
CA GLN A 63 -3.95 0.81 8.27
C GLN A 63 -4.89 0.12 7.28
N LEU A 64 -4.37 -0.14 6.08
CA LEU A 64 -5.02 -0.98 5.09
C LEU A 64 -4.58 -2.43 5.32
N VAL A 65 -5.55 -3.33 5.41
CA VAL A 65 -5.31 -4.78 5.40
C VAL A 65 -6.06 -5.38 4.21
N ALA A 66 -5.36 -6.13 3.37
CA ALA A 66 -5.96 -6.84 2.24
C ALA A 66 -5.58 -8.33 2.28
N GLU A 67 -6.58 -9.20 2.20
CA GLU A 67 -6.39 -10.64 2.34
C GLU A 67 -6.93 -11.39 1.12
N LEU A 68 -6.13 -12.28 0.56
CA LEU A 68 -6.53 -13.27 -0.42
C LEU A 68 -6.29 -14.66 0.18
N ARG A 69 -7.31 -15.51 0.16
CA ARG A 69 -7.24 -16.90 0.60
C ARG A 69 -7.40 -17.80 -0.62
N GLY A 70 -6.35 -18.55 -0.92
CA GLY A 70 -6.36 -19.51 -2.02
C GLY A 70 -7.11 -20.79 -1.64
N GLU A 71 -7.38 -21.63 -2.64
CA GLU A 71 -7.97 -22.96 -2.43
C GLU A 71 -6.89 -24.06 -2.27
N GLY A 72 -5.63 -23.71 -2.52
CA GLY A 72 -4.48 -24.62 -2.54
C GLY A 72 -3.70 -24.71 -1.23
N SER A 73 -2.64 -25.50 -1.26
CA SER A 73 -1.66 -25.62 -0.16
C SER A 73 -0.34 -24.90 -0.49
N GLY A 74 -0.40 -23.83 -1.28
CA GLY A 74 0.77 -23.04 -1.66
C GLY A 74 1.34 -22.24 -0.48
N PRO A 75 2.34 -21.39 -0.74
CA PRO A 75 2.96 -20.61 0.32
C PRO A 75 1.97 -19.61 0.91
N LYS A 76 2.21 -19.25 2.16
CA LYS A 76 1.57 -18.11 2.79
C LYS A 76 2.55 -16.96 2.79
N ILE A 77 2.11 -15.80 2.32
CA ILE A 77 2.98 -14.65 2.09
C ILE A 77 2.40 -13.43 2.81
N LEU A 78 3.23 -12.79 3.62
CA LEU A 78 2.96 -11.47 4.17
C LEU A 78 3.74 -10.42 3.38
N LEU A 79 3.04 -9.43 2.85
CA LEU A 79 3.61 -8.25 2.23
C LEU A 79 3.31 -7.03 3.12
N ILE A 80 4.33 -6.21 3.38
CA ILE A 80 4.21 -5.06 4.29
C ILE A 80 4.59 -3.79 3.53
N GLY A 81 3.84 -2.72 3.77
CA GLY A 81 4.17 -1.37 3.35
C GLY A 81 3.68 -0.32 4.34
N HIS A 82 3.76 0.95 3.97
CA HIS A 82 3.25 2.07 4.74
C HIS A 82 2.65 3.16 3.83
N LEU A 83 1.60 3.80 4.31
CA LEU A 83 0.79 4.82 3.62
C LEU A 83 1.27 6.23 3.94
N ASP A 84 1.81 6.39 5.14
CA ASP A 84 2.23 7.68 5.65
C ASP A 84 3.55 8.14 5.03
N THR A 85 3.91 9.38 5.32
CA THR A 85 5.18 9.97 4.90
C THR A 85 5.64 10.94 5.98
N VAL A 86 6.90 11.34 5.93
CA VAL A 86 7.41 12.45 6.76
C VAL A 86 6.88 13.84 6.37
N PHE A 87 6.15 13.99 5.25
CA PHE A 87 5.79 15.30 4.70
C PHE A 87 4.46 15.82 5.27
N GLU A 88 4.54 16.74 6.24
CA GLU A 88 3.36 17.40 6.79
C GLU A 88 2.58 18.23 5.76
N PRO A 89 1.28 18.53 5.99
CA PRO A 89 0.48 19.36 5.07
C PRO A 89 1.05 20.75 4.79
N SER A 90 1.90 21.27 5.69
CA SER A 90 2.58 22.56 5.56
C SER A 90 3.86 22.51 4.72
N SER A 91 4.36 21.31 4.39
CA SER A 91 5.55 21.13 3.58
C SER A 91 5.36 21.79 2.20
N PRO A 92 6.38 22.45 1.62
CA PRO A 92 6.30 22.97 0.26
C PRO A 92 6.38 21.84 -0.81
N PHE A 93 6.77 20.63 -0.42
CA PHE A 93 6.90 19.47 -1.31
C PHE A 93 5.65 18.59 -1.20
N GLN A 94 4.69 18.83 -2.11
CA GLN A 94 3.34 18.25 -2.06
C GLN A 94 2.93 17.51 -3.33
N GLU A 95 3.55 17.83 -4.46
CA GLU A 95 3.12 17.34 -5.77
C GLU A 95 4.21 16.52 -6.45
N PHE A 96 3.77 15.65 -7.35
CA PHE A 96 4.64 14.95 -8.28
C PHE A 96 5.10 15.89 -9.40
N GLU A 97 6.40 15.90 -9.66
CA GLU A 97 7.03 16.59 -10.77
C GLU A 97 7.77 15.58 -11.66
N ARG A 98 7.49 15.61 -12.96
CA ARG A 98 8.28 14.88 -13.95
C ARG A 98 9.59 15.63 -14.18
N LEU A 99 10.72 14.99 -13.88
CA LEU A 99 12.04 15.59 -14.08
C LEU A 99 12.58 15.35 -15.50
N ASP A 100 12.37 14.13 -16.04
CA ASP A 100 12.67 13.75 -17.42
C ASP A 100 11.92 12.46 -17.81
N ALA A 101 12.32 11.81 -18.91
CA ALA A 101 11.67 10.60 -19.43
C ALA A 101 11.66 9.42 -18.44
N ASP A 102 12.69 9.31 -17.59
CA ASP A 102 12.92 8.15 -16.72
C ASP A 102 12.82 8.50 -15.23
N ARG A 103 12.69 9.78 -14.88
CA ARG A 103 12.72 10.27 -13.50
C ARG A 103 11.56 11.19 -13.16
N GLY A 104 11.01 10.99 -11.97
CA GLY A 104 10.07 11.90 -11.31
C GLY A 104 10.43 12.09 -9.85
N ALA A 105 9.95 13.19 -9.26
CA ALA A 105 10.11 13.51 -7.85
C ALA A 105 8.74 13.81 -7.25
N GLY A 106 8.49 13.38 -6.03
CA GLY A 106 7.26 13.71 -5.30
C GLY A 106 7.29 13.14 -3.88
N PRO A 107 6.46 13.66 -2.97
CA PRO A 107 6.45 13.24 -1.57
C PRO A 107 6.08 11.76 -1.44
N GLY A 108 6.97 11.00 -0.83
CA GLY A 108 6.81 9.57 -0.59
C GLY A 108 6.88 8.68 -1.83
N VAL A 109 7.30 9.22 -2.99
CA VAL A 109 7.39 8.44 -4.24
C VAL A 109 8.29 7.20 -4.08
N THR A 110 9.43 7.35 -3.38
CA THR A 110 10.35 6.24 -3.09
C THR A 110 10.05 5.60 -1.73
N ASP A 111 9.68 6.41 -0.73
CA ASP A 111 9.42 5.97 0.64
C ASP A 111 7.99 6.32 1.10
N MET A 112 7.02 5.41 0.95
CA MET A 112 7.15 4.16 0.17
C MET A 112 6.02 3.91 -0.81
N LYS A 113 5.33 4.97 -1.28
CA LYS A 113 4.22 4.85 -2.23
C LYS A 113 4.63 4.04 -3.47
N GLY A 114 5.81 4.31 -4.04
CA GLY A 114 6.32 3.54 -5.19
C GLY A 114 6.45 2.04 -4.90
N GLY A 115 6.93 1.66 -3.72
CA GLY A 115 7.00 0.26 -3.28
C GLY A 115 5.61 -0.40 -3.20
N ASN A 116 4.63 0.32 -2.65
CA ASN A 116 3.24 -0.15 -2.57
C ASN A 116 2.63 -0.35 -3.97
N PHE A 117 2.91 0.54 -4.91
CA PHE A 117 2.42 0.43 -6.28
C PHE A 117 3.10 -0.68 -7.09
N ILE A 118 4.41 -0.88 -6.88
CA ILE A 118 5.13 -2.06 -7.42
C ILE A 118 4.51 -3.35 -6.88
N MET A 119 4.16 -3.39 -5.59
CA MET A 119 3.55 -4.54 -4.95
C MET A 119 2.21 -4.92 -5.59
N ILE A 120 1.25 -3.99 -5.69
CA ILE A 120 -0.05 -4.28 -6.31
C ILE A 120 0.09 -4.61 -7.80
N GLN A 121 1.04 -3.98 -8.50
CA GLN A 121 1.27 -4.27 -9.91
C GLN A 121 1.86 -5.68 -10.14
N ALA A 122 2.73 -6.14 -9.25
CA ALA A 122 3.21 -7.51 -9.26
C ALA A 122 2.06 -8.50 -8.98
N LEU A 123 1.20 -8.21 -8.01
CA LEU A 123 0.02 -9.02 -7.70
C LEU A 123 -0.96 -9.08 -8.89
N ARG A 124 -1.22 -7.97 -9.58
CA ARG A 124 -2.02 -7.95 -10.82
C ARG A 124 -1.43 -8.86 -11.90
N ALA A 125 -0.11 -8.80 -12.09
CA ALA A 125 0.57 -9.64 -13.08
C ALA A 125 0.55 -11.14 -12.74
N LEU A 126 0.56 -11.49 -11.44
CA LEU A 126 0.38 -12.85 -10.94
C LEU A 126 -1.08 -13.33 -11.07
N ASN A 127 -2.04 -12.44 -10.82
CA ASN A 127 -3.46 -12.71 -11.01
C ASN A 127 -3.77 -13.05 -12.48
N GLU A 128 -3.22 -12.26 -13.42
CA GLU A 128 -3.40 -12.45 -14.87
C GLU A 128 -2.95 -13.84 -15.35
N VAL A 129 -1.87 -14.38 -14.78
CA VAL A 129 -1.37 -15.71 -15.15
C VAL A 129 -1.99 -16.84 -14.33
N GLY A 130 -2.95 -16.52 -13.44
CA GLY A 130 -3.63 -17.50 -12.60
C GLY A 130 -2.67 -18.28 -11.72
N VAL A 131 -1.86 -17.59 -10.90
CA VAL A 131 -1.07 -18.26 -9.84
C VAL A 131 -1.45 -17.82 -8.43
N LEU A 132 -2.32 -16.83 -8.29
CA LEU A 132 -2.79 -16.37 -6.98
C LEU A 132 -3.77 -17.35 -6.33
N GLN A 133 -4.51 -18.16 -7.09
CA GLN A 133 -5.55 -19.04 -6.55
C GLN A 133 -5.04 -20.14 -5.60
N ASP A 134 -3.74 -20.44 -5.65
CA ASP A 134 -3.13 -21.48 -4.80
C ASP A 134 -2.34 -20.90 -3.62
N THR A 135 -2.36 -19.57 -3.43
CA THR A 135 -1.51 -18.86 -2.46
C THR A 135 -2.38 -18.07 -1.46
N ASP A 136 -2.00 -18.09 -0.19
CA ASP A 136 -2.58 -17.18 0.80
C ASP A 136 -1.70 -15.93 0.90
N ILE A 137 -2.27 -14.76 0.63
CA ILE A 137 -1.55 -13.49 0.68
C ILE A 137 -2.25 -12.56 1.65
N THR A 138 -1.50 -12.06 2.62
CA THR A 138 -1.92 -10.96 3.48
C THR A 138 -1.05 -9.75 3.17
N VAL A 139 -1.68 -8.61 2.89
CA VAL A 139 -1.00 -7.33 2.72
C VAL A 139 -1.39 -6.44 3.90
N VAL A 140 -0.39 -5.86 4.57
CA VAL A 140 -0.59 -4.88 5.64
C VAL A 140 0.16 -3.61 5.26
N ILE A 141 -0.57 -2.52 5.02
CA ILE A 141 0.01 -1.22 4.71
C ILE A 141 -0.31 -0.26 5.87
N THR A 142 0.66 -0.03 6.75
CA THR A 142 0.49 0.75 7.99
C THR A 142 0.39 2.24 7.70
N GLY A 143 -0.34 3.00 8.53
CA GLY A 143 -0.37 4.46 8.44
C GLY A 143 0.53 5.18 9.44
N ASP A 144 1.53 4.51 10.01
CA ASP A 144 2.34 5.03 11.11
C ASP A 144 3.81 4.56 11.13
N GLU A 145 4.41 4.22 9.99
CA GLU A 145 5.80 3.72 9.99
C GLU A 145 6.78 4.83 10.40
N GLU A 146 6.61 6.01 9.83
CA GLU A 146 7.51 7.18 9.98
C GLU A 146 7.42 7.80 11.38
N LEU A 147 6.28 7.60 12.05
CA LEU A 147 6.08 7.96 13.45
C LEU A 147 5.08 7.01 14.09
N SER A 148 5.61 5.94 14.69
CA SER A 148 4.77 4.86 15.27
C SER A 148 3.80 5.36 16.34
N GLY A 149 2.60 4.76 16.35
CA GLY A 149 1.59 4.95 17.37
C GLY A 149 1.94 4.29 18.71
N ASP A 150 1.19 4.66 19.73
CA ASP A 150 1.38 4.17 21.11
C ASP A 150 0.03 3.75 21.70
N PRO A 151 -0.10 2.53 22.28
CA PRO A 151 0.95 1.53 22.47
C PRO A 151 1.37 0.79 21.19
N LEU A 152 2.68 0.51 21.06
CA LEU A 152 3.25 -0.25 19.93
C LEU A 152 2.59 -1.62 19.72
N SER A 153 2.16 -2.28 20.79
CA SER A 153 1.48 -3.57 20.73
C SER A 153 0.14 -3.51 19.99
N LEU A 154 -0.49 -2.35 19.93
CA LEU A 154 -1.71 -2.13 19.15
C LEU A 154 -1.37 -1.66 17.73
N SER A 155 -0.43 -0.72 17.59
CA SER A 155 0.05 -0.23 16.27
C SER A 155 0.54 -1.37 15.37
N LYS A 156 1.34 -2.31 15.90
CA LYS A 156 1.93 -3.40 15.10
C LYS A 156 1.11 -4.68 15.08
N LYS A 157 -0.08 -4.67 15.70
CA LYS A 157 -0.90 -5.88 15.88
C LYS A 157 -1.30 -6.56 14.58
N ALA A 158 -1.64 -5.80 13.53
CA ALA A 158 -2.01 -6.41 12.25
C ALA A 158 -0.82 -7.13 11.60
N ILE A 159 0.37 -6.53 11.64
CA ILE A 159 1.59 -7.17 11.15
C ILE A 159 1.87 -8.45 11.93
N THR A 160 1.82 -8.40 13.27
CA THR A 160 2.12 -9.59 14.09
C THR A 160 1.09 -10.71 13.87
N ASN A 161 -0.20 -10.38 13.81
CA ASN A 161 -1.25 -11.35 13.53
C ASN A 161 -1.09 -11.99 12.14
N ALA A 162 -0.76 -11.18 11.13
CA ALA A 162 -0.52 -11.66 9.79
C ALA A 162 0.73 -12.55 9.70
N ALA A 163 1.77 -12.22 10.46
CA ALA A 163 3.01 -13.00 10.54
C ALA A 163 2.84 -14.32 11.30
N GLU A 164 1.98 -14.38 12.31
CA GLU A 164 1.64 -15.64 13.00
C GLU A 164 0.90 -16.62 12.08
N TYR A 165 0.15 -16.10 11.10
CA TYR A 165 -0.58 -16.91 10.14
C TYR A 165 0.32 -17.43 8.99
N ALA A 166 1.21 -16.57 8.49
CA ALA A 166 2.07 -16.84 7.34
C ALA A 166 3.20 -17.85 7.67
#